data_AF-A0A4Y8CGX2-F1
#
_entry.id   AF-A0A4Y8CGX2-F1
#
_cell.length_a   1.000
_cell.length_b   1.000
_cell.length_c   1.000
_cell.angle_alpha   90.00
_cell.angle_beta   90.00
_cell.angle_gamma   90.00
#
_symmetry.space_group_name_H-M   'P 1'
#
loop_
_entity.id
_entity.type
_entity.pdbx_description
1 polymer ?
#
loop_
_entity_poly.entity_id
_entity_poly.type
_entity_poly.pdbx_seq_one_letter_code
_entity_poly.pdbx_strand_id
1 'polypeptide(L)'
;MMELILKTKRFFAGLAGFATTFILCLFLTSHLQAKVDQKEEQVQKRLEALDKLTKTLAIVEQYYVDDQNISDLVDKSLSGLLSNLDAHSSFLNEKDFNDMKIQTNGEFGGLGITVGMKDGALTVVSPIEGTPADKAGIKSGDIILKINDEATLGINLNDAVDKMRGKPKTQITLTIFRKGATKPF
;
A
#
# COMPACT_ATOMS: atom_id res chain seq x y z
N MET A 1 -20.05 13.57 -85.25
CA MET A 1 -20.92 13.84 -84.08
C MET A 1 -20.73 12.81 -82.94
N MET A 2 -20.52 11.52 -83.24
CA MET A 2 -20.40 10.45 -82.22
C MET A 2 -19.08 10.45 -81.41
N GLU A 3 -17.93 10.79 -82.01
CA GLU A 3 -16.63 10.83 -81.31
C GLU A 3 -16.50 11.93 -80.25
N LEU A 4 -17.09 13.10 -80.50
CA LEU A 4 -17.01 14.23 -79.56
C LEU A 4 -17.71 13.90 -78.23
N ILE A 5 -18.84 13.19 -78.31
CA ILE A 5 -19.66 12.74 -77.17
C ILE A 5 -18.92 11.68 -76.34
N LEU A 6 -18.17 10.78 -76.99
CA LEU A 6 -17.38 9.76 -76.31
C LEU A 6 -16.20 10.35 -75.52
N LYS A 7 -15.56 11.42 -76.05
CA LYS A 7 -14.43 12.10 -75.40
C LYS A 7 -14.88 12.90 -74.18
N THR A 8 -16.02 13.58 -74.24
CA THR A 8 -16.62 14.27 -73.06
C THR A 8 -17.08 13.28 -72.00
N LYS A 9 -17.70 12.15 -72.36
CA LYS A 9 -18.10 11.12 -71.38
C LYS A 9 -16.89 10.53 -70.63
N ARG A 10 -15.78 10.28 -71.32
CA ARG A 10 -14.53 9.79 -70.69
C ARG A 10 -13.89 10.84 -69.78
N PHE A 11 -13.95 12.12 -70.15
CA PHE A 11 -13.46 13.22 -69.33
C PHE A 11 -14.31 13.41 -68.06
N PHE A 12 -15.64 13.36 -68.19
CA PHE A 12 -16.57 13.41 -67.05
C PHE A 12 -16.42 12.18 -66.12
N ALA A 13 -16.17 10.99 -66.67
CA ALA A 13 -15.91 9.79 -65.86
C ALA A 13 -14.60 9.90 -65.06
N GLY A 14 -13.54 10.50 -65.63
CA GLY A 14 -12.29 10.77 -64.91
C GLY A 14 -12.45 11.80 -63.79
N LEU A 15 -13.22 12.87 -64.04
CA LEU A 15 -13.52 13.91 -63.05
C LEU A 15 -14.35 13.35 -61.87
N ALA A 16 -15.33 12.49 -62.15
CA ALA A 16 -16.13 11.82 -61.13
C ALA A 16 -15.29 10.88 -60.24
N GLY A 17 -14.31 10.18 -60.82
CA GLY A 17 -13.39 9.32 -60.06
C GLY A 17 -12.43 10.09 -59.13
N PHE A 18 -11.99 11.29 -59.52
CA PHE A 18 -11.18 12.16 -58.65
C PHE A 18 -12.00 12.78 -57.51
N ALA A 19 -13.26 13.14 -57.77
CA ALA A 19 -14.13 13.68 -56.74
C ALA A 19 -14.42 12.64 -55.63
N THR A 20 -14.64 11.38 -56.00
CA THR A 20 -14.93 10.31 -55.02
C THR A 20 -13.71 9.92 -54.18
N THR A 21 -12.51 9.88 -54.76
CA THR A 21 -11.27 9.63 -53.99
C THR A 21 -10.93 10.78 -53.05
N PHE A 22 -11.19 12.02 -53.45
CA PHE A 22 -11.00 13.19 -52.60
C PHE A 22 -11.96 13.18 -51.40
N ILE A 23 -13.24 12.84 -51.63
CA ILE A 23 -14.23 12.67 -50.56
C ILE A 23 -13.84 11.54 -49.62
N LEU A 24 -13.41 10.38 -50.15
CA LEU A 24 -12.95 9.25 -49.33
C LEU A 24 -11.73 9.64 -48.47
N CYS A 25 -10.79 10.41 -49.02
CA CYS A 25 -9.62 10.90 -48.29
C CYS A 25 -10.01 11.89 -47.17
N LEU A 26 -10.96 12.79 -47.42
CA LEU A 26 -11.51 13.69 -46.41
C LEU A 26 -12.20 12.91 -45.27
N PHE A 27 -13.00 11.89 -45.60
CA PHE A 27 -13.61 11.03 -44.58
C PHE A 27 -12.58 10.24 -43.76
N LEU A 28 -11.54 9.71 -44.42
CA LEU A 28 -10.50 8.94 -43.76
C LEU A 28 -9.64 9.82 -42.83
N THR A 29 -9.30 11.04 -43.27
CA THR A 29 -8.54 12.01 -42.47
C THR A 29 -9.36 12.52 -41.28
N SER A 30 -10.65 12.79 -41.43
CA SER A 30 -11.50 13.17 -40.30
C SER A 30 -11.64 12.06 -39.26
N HIS A 31 -11.76 10.80 -39.69
CA HIS A 31 -11.80 9.66 -38.77
C HIS A 31 -10.45 9.43 -38.08
N LEU A 32 -9.33 9.67 -38.76
CA LEU A 32 -8.00 9.55 -38.18
C LEU A 32 -7.75 10.67 -37.14
N GLN A 33 -8.15 11.90 -37.45
CA GLN A 33 -8.00 13.04 -36.54
C GLN A 33 -8.89 12.91 -35.31
N ALA A 34 -10.16 12.50 -35.47
CA ALA A 34 -11.03 12.23 -34.33
C ALA A 34 -10.46 11.16 -33.38
N LYS A 35 -9.75 10.15 -33.92
CA LYS A 35 -9.09 9.12 -33.11
C LYS A 35 -7.84 9.64 -32.38
N VAL A 36 -7.14 10.61 -32.97
CA VAL A 36 -5.99 11.29 -32.34
C VAL A 36 -6.47 12.21 -31.23
N ASP A 37 -7.46 13.06 -31.49
CA ASP A 37 -8.02 14.00 -30.50
C ASP A 37 -8.58 13.27 -29.27
N GLN A 38 -9.29 12.16 -29.47
CA GLN A 38 -9.79 11.29 -28.38
C GLN A 38 -8.66 10.70 -27.52
N LYS A 39 -7.54 10.32 -28.15
CA LYS A 39 -6.38 9.77 -27.45
C LYS A 39 -5.64 10.86 -26.67
N GLU A 40 -5.48 12.04 -27.24
CA GLU A 40 -4.88 13.20 -26.56
C GLU A 40 -5.71 13.64 -25.35
N GLU A 41 -7.04 13.73 -25.51
CA GLU A 41 -7.95 14.05 -24.42
C GLU A 41 -7.88 13.02 -23.28
N GLN A 42 -7.82 11.73 -23.60
CA GLN A 42 -7.68 10.66 -22.61
C GLN A 42 -6.33 10.73 -21.86
N VAL A 43 -5.24 11.03 -22.58
CA VAL A 43 -3.92 11.23 -21.98
C VAL A 43 -3.94 12.44 -21.06
N GLN A 44 -4.55 13.56 -21.48
CA GLN A 44 -4.66 14.77 -20.68
C GLN A 44 -5.42 14.53 -19.37
N LYS A 45 -6.58 13.87 -19.44
CA LYS A 45 -7.37 13.50 -18.25
C LYS A 45 -6.58 12.60 -17.29
N ARG A 46 -5.80 11.66 -17.82
CA ARG A 46 -4.95 10.78 -17.00
C ARG A 46 -3.84 11.57 -16.30
N LEU A 47 -3.20 12.50 -16.99
CA LEU A 47 -2.16 13.36 -16.41
C LEU A 47 -2.74 14.29 -15.35
N GLU A 48 -3.91 14.87 -15.58
CA GLU A 48 -4.63 15.70 -14.61
C GLU A 48 -4.97 14.92 -13.33
N ALA A 49 -5.42 13.67 -13.46
CA ALA A 49 -5.72 12.82 -12.31
C ALA A 49 -4.47 12.49 -11.48
N LEU A 50 -3.33 12.22 -12.13
CA LEU A 50 -2.05 11.96 -11.45
C LEU A 50 -1.49 13.23 -10.80
N ASP A 51 -1.60 14.36 -11.48
CA ASP A 51 -1.19 15.67 -10.96
C ASP A 51 -2.01 16.03 -9.70
N LYS A 52 -3.32 15.79 -9.73
CA LYS A 52 -4.18 15.97 -8.56
C LYS A 52 -3.74 15.14 -7.36
N LEU A 53 -3.37 13.86 -7.58
CA LEU A 53 -2.87 12.99 -6.51
C LEU A 53 -1.57 13.55 -5.91
N THR A 54 -0.57 13.82 -6.74
CA THR A 54 0.74 14.31 -6.30
C THR A 54 0.65 15.65 -5.59
N LYS A 55 -0.17 16.60 -6.10
CA LYS A 55 -0.42 17.88 -5.43
C LYS A 55 -1.06 17.73 -4.07
N THR A 56 -2.03 16.81 -3.95
CA THR A 56 -2.70 16.56 -2.68
C THR A 56 -1.71 16.02 -1.65
N LEU A 57 -0.87 15.05 -2.02
CA LEU A 57 0.18 14.52 -1.15
C LEU A 57 1.15 15.62 -0.69
N ALA A 58 1.62 16.47 -1.61
CA ALA A 58 2.53 17.57 -1.29
C ALA A 58 1.89 18.62 -0.36
N ILE A 59 0.61 18.94 -0.54
CA ILE A 59 -0.12 19.85 0.37
C ILE A 59 -0.21 19.23 1.77
N VAL A 60 -0.52 17.94 1.88
CA VAL A 60 -0.57 17.28 3.19
C VAL A 60 0.82 17.27 3.84
N GLU A 61 1.87 16.91 3.11
CA GLU A 61 3.24 16.94 3.63
C GLU A 61 3.65 18.34 4.12
N GLN A 62 3.29 19.40 3.41
CA GLN A 62 3.72 20.77 3.73
C GLN A 62 2.93 21.43 4.86
N TYR A 63 1.62 21.16 4.97
CA TYR A 63 0.71 21.93 5.83
C TYR A 63 0.13 21.13 7.00
N TYR A 64 0.42 19.83 7.11
CA TYR A 64 -0.05 19.03 8.24
C TYR A 64 0.69 19.38 9.53
N VAL A 65 0.02 19.17 10.67
CA VAL A 65 0.51 19.61 11.99
C VAL A 65 1.69 18.77 12.51
N ASP A 66 1.72 17.49 12.14
CA ASP A 66 2.78 16.56 12.51
C ASP A 66 3.71 16.34 11.33
N ASP A 67 5.00 16.09 11.59
CA ASP A 67 5.96 15.70 10.55
C ASP A 67 5.48 14.42 9.86
N GLN A 68 5.20 14.52 8.54
CA GLN A 68 4.84 13.38 7.70
C GLN A 68 5.97 13.10 6.72
N ASN A 69 6.34 11.83 6.56
CA ASN A 69 7.22 11.38 5.49
C ASN A 69 6.38 11.12 4.22
N ILE A 70 6.78 11.67 3.07
CA ILE A 70 6.12 11.42 1.79
C ILE A 70 5.98 9.92 1.48
N SER A 71 6.96 9.09 1.85
CA SER A 71 6.91 7.64 1.66
C SER A 71 5.74 7.02 2.41
N ASP A 72 5.53 7.42 3.67
CA ASP A 72 4.43 6.91 4.49
C ASP A 72 3.07 7.38 3.94
N LEU A 73 2.99 8.61 3.44
CA LEU A 73 1.78 9.13 2.79
C LEU A 73 1.44 8.34 1.53
N VAL A 74 2.43 7.99 0.72
CA VAL A 74 2.26 7.15 -0.46
C VAL A 74 1.77 5.76 -0.05
N ASP A 75 2.41 5.10 0.91
CA ASP A 75 2.01 3.77 1.39
C ASP A 75 0.57 3.76 1.93
N LYS A 76 0.20 4.78 2.71
CA LYS A 76 -1.17 4.98 3.20
C LYS A 76 -2.16 5.18 2.04
N SER A 77 -1.78 5.94 1.01
CA SER A 77 -2.63 6.18 -0.17
C SER A 77 -2.87 4.92 -0.99
N LEU A 78 -1.84 4.07 -1.17
CA LEU A 78 -1.92 2.79 -1.87
C LEU A 78 -2.78 1.80 -1.08
N SER A 79 -2.62 1.76 0.24
CA SER A 79 -3.46 0.96 1.13
C SER A 79 -4.93 1.37 1.05
N GLY A 80 -5.21 2.67 1.09
CA GLY A 80 -6.55 3.22 0.91
C GLY A 80 -7.15 2.91 -0.47
N LEU A 81 -6.34 2.98 -1.53
CA LEU A 81 -6.79 2.67 -2.88
C LEU A 81 -7.15 1.19 -3.05
N LEU A 82 -6.31 0.26 -2.59
CA LEU A 82 -6.56 -1.17 -2.74
C LEU A 82 -7.70 -1.67 -1.86
N SER A 83 -7.86 -1.12 -0.65
CA SER A 83 -9.00 -1.45 0.23
C SER A 83 -10.36 -1.06 -0.36
N ASN A 84 -10.40 -0.04 -1.23
CA ASN A 84 -11.61 0.36 -1.96
C ASN A 84 -11.77 -0.34 -3.32
N LEU A 85 -10.77 -1.10 -3.77
CA LEU A 85 -10.82 -1.80 -5.06
C LEU A 85 -11.60 -3.11 -4.96
N ASP A 86 -11.22 -3.97 -4.02
CA ASP A 86 -11.89 -5.25 -3.73
C ASP A 86 -11.46 -5.80 -2.36
N ALA A 87 -12.29 -6.66 -1.75
CA ALA A 87 -12.08 -7.27 -0.44
C ALA A 87 -10.82 -8.15 -0.35
N HIS A 88 -10.30 -8.64 -1.47
CA HIS A 88 -9.10 -9.48 -1.52
C HIS A 88 -7.85 -8.76 -2.00
N SER A 89 -7.94 -7.44 -2.27
CA SER A 89 -6.79 -6.62 -2.65
C SER A 89 -6.22 -5.90 -1.42
N SER A 90 -4.92 -6.05 -1.19
CA SER A 90 -4.22 -5.34 -0.11
C SER A 90 -2.84 -4.88 -0.55
N PHE A 91 -2.40 -3.75 -0.01
CA PHE A 91 -1.04 -3.25 -0.19
C PHE A 91 -0.18 -3.75 0.98
N LEU A 92 1.04 -4.20 0.69
CA LEU A 92 2.02 -4.53 1.71
C LEU A 92 3.19 -3.57 1.56
N ASN A 93 3.38 -2.71 2.57
CA ASN A 93 4.61 -1.94 2.69
C ASN A 93 5.79 -2.89 3.04
N GLU A 94 7.00 -2.35 3.09
CA GLU A 94 8.20 -3.16 3.34
C GLU A 94 8.12 -3.95 4.66
N LYS A 95 7.61 -3.32 5.73
CA LYS A 95 7.45 -3.98 7.03
C LYS A 95 6.46 -5.15 6.94
N ASP A 96 5.26 -4.90 6.43
CA ASP A 96 4.20 -5.90 6.36
C ASP A 96 4.55 -7.06 5.42
N PHE A 97 5.26 -6.77 4.32
CA PHE A 97 5.79 -7.80 3.43
C PHE A 97 6.84 -8.69 4.12
N ASN A 98 7.74 -8.08 4.90
CA ASN A 98 8.71 -8.83 5.69
C ASN A 98 8.02 -9.69 6.76
N ASP A 99 7.01 -9.15 7.45
CA ASP A 99 6.22 -9.90 8.43
C ASP A 99 5.48 -11.09 7.78
N MET A 100 4.87 -10.89 6.61
CA MET A 100 4.25 -11.98 5.84
C MET A 100 5.27 -13.05 5.42
N LYS A 101 6.47 -12.64 5.00
CA LYS A 101 7.54 -13.55 4.61
C LYS A 101 8.01 -14.40 5.79
N ILE A 102 8.17 -13.79 6.97
CA ILE A 102 8.52 -14.45 8.23
C ILE A 102 7.45 -15.50 8.58
N GLN A 103 6.16 -15.14 8.52
CA GLN A 103 5.05 -16.06 8.76
C GLN A 103 5.03 -17.23 7.76
N THR A 104 5.24 -16.95 6.46
CA THR A 104 5.23 -17.97 5.40
C THR A 104 6.37 -18.97 5.54
N ASN A 105 7.53 -18.51 6.02
CA ASN A 105 8.68 -19.38 6.28
C ASN A 105 8.52 -20.21 7.57
N GLY A 106 7.42 -20.03 8.32
CA GLY A 106 7.23 -20.66 9.64
C GLY A 106 8.18 -20.12 10.70
N GLU A 107 8.82 -18.99 10.43
CA GLU A 107 9.81 -18.35 11.29
C GLU A 107 9.10 -17.45 12.33
N PHE A 108 8.27 -18.01 13.20
CA PHE A 108 7.56 -17.19 14.20
C PHE A 108 8.56 -16.57 15.20
N GLY A 109 8.83 -15.28 15.02
CA GLY A 109 9.66 -14.47 15.90
C GLY A 109 8.84 -13.88 17.04
N GLY A 110 8.99 -14.44 18.23
CA GLY A 110 8.33 -13.94 19.43
C GLY A 110 8.62 -14.78 20.66
N LEU A 111 8.27 -14.26 21.82
CA LEU A 111 8.52 -14.92 23.11
C LEU A 111 7.51 -16.03 23.43
N GLY A 112 6.33 -16.00 22.80
CA GLY A 112 5.23 -16.93 23.09
C GLY A 112 4.42 -16.54 24.33
N ILE A 113 4.18 -15.25 24.52
CA ILE A 113 3.35 -14.72 25.61
C ILE A 113 2.20 -13.90 25.04
N THR A 114 1.05 -14.02 25.69
CA THR A 114 -0.07 -13.11 25.52
C THR A 114 0.00 -12.06 26.60
N VAL A 115 0.02 -10.79 26.20
CA VAL A 115 0.08 -9.64 27.11
C VAL A 115 -1.17 -8.78 26.98
N GLY A 116 -1.47 -8.01 28.02
CA GLY A 116 -2.53 -7.02 28.03
C GLY A 116 -2.23 -5.92 29.03
N MET A 117 -3.00 -4.84 28.97
CA MET A 117 -2.92 -3.78 29.97
C MET A 117 -3.86 -4.09 31.12
N LYS A 118 -3.33 -4.10 32.35
CA LYS A 118 -4.11 -4.27 33.58
C LYS A 118 -3.66 -3.21 34.58
N ASP A 119 -4.62 -2.44 35.08
CA ASP A 119 -4.38 -1.34 36.04
C ASP A 119 -3.29 -0.35 35.58
N GLY A 120 -3.19 -0.12 34.25
CA GLY A 120 -2.20 0.76 33.64
C GLY A 120 -0.80 0.15 33.46
N ALA A 121 -0.60 -1.12 33.82
CA ALA A 121 0.66 -1.83 33.68
C ALA A 121 0.58 -2.94 32.62
N LEU A 122 1.68 -3.12 31.87
CA LEU A 122 1.83 -4.22 30.93
C LEU A 122 1.94 -5.54 31.69
N THR A 123 0.95 -6.42 31.52
CA THR A 123 0.78 -7.64 32.30
C THR A 123 0.65 -8.86 31.40
N VAL A 124 1.27 -9.96 31.80
CA VAL A 124 1.14 -11.25 31.12
C VAL A 124 -0.22 -11.85 31.42
N VAL A 125 -0.99 -12.10 30.37
CA VAL A 125 -2.27 -12.82 30.43
C VAL A 125 -2.00 -14.31 30.54
N SER A 126 -1.21 -14.88 29.62
CA SER A 126 -0.80 -16.28 29.66
C SER A 126 0.47 -16.50 28.83
N PRO A 127 1.42 -17.33 29.29
CA PRO A 127 2.39 -17.94 28.40
C PRO A 127 1.71 -18.99 27.52
N ILE A 128 2.31 -19.28 26.37
CA ILE A 128 1.95 -20.39 25.48
C ILE A 128 2.86 -21.57 25.81
N GLU A 129 2.29 -22.74 26.05
CA GLU A 129 3.04 -23.94 26.43
C GLU A 129 4.11 -24.32 25.40
N GLY A 130 5.32 -24.66 25.88
CA GLY A 130 6.44 -25.08 25.04
C GLY A 130 7.22 -23.95 24.35
N THR A 131 6.79 -22.70 24.51
CA THR A 131 7.47 -21.52 23.94
C THR A 131 8.66 -21.05 24.79
N PRO A 132 9.53 -20.17 24.27
CA PRO A 132 10.67 -19.64 25.04
C PRO A 132 10.26 -19.01 26.38
N ALA A 133 9.14 -18.29 26.45
CA ALA A 133 8.71 -17.65 27.69
C ALA A 133 8.17 -18.65 28.73
N ASP A 134 7.48 -19.70 28.29
CA ASP A 134 7.07 -20.79 29.17
C ASP A 134 8.30 -21.50 29.78
N LYS A 135 9.31 -21.78 28.95
CA LYS A 135 10.60 -22.32 29.39
C LYS A 135 11.38 -21.39 30.31
N ALA A 136 11.21 -20.07 30.16
CA ALA A 136 11.77 -19.06 31.06
C ALA A 136 11.00 -18.94 32.39
N GLY A 137 9.89 -19.68 32.56
CA GLY A 137 9.11 -19.70 33.78
C GLY A 137 8.22 -18.47 33.99
N ILE A 138 7.87 -17.77 32.90
CA ILE A 138 6.88 -16.68 32.91
C ILE A 138 5.50 -17.26 33.27
N LYS A 139 4.72 -16.51 34.04
CA LYS A 139 3.39 -16.93 34.53
C LYS A 139 2.35 -15.87 34.27
N SER A 140 1.10 -16.30 34.26
CA SER A 140 -0.04 -15.38 34.25
C SER A 140 0.01 -14.44 35.46
N GLY A 141 -0.25 -13.15 35.23
CA GLY A 141 -0.20 -12.11 36.25
C GLY A 141 1.17 -11.50 36.49
N ASP A 142 2.21 -11.92 35.77
CA ASP A 142 3.50 -11.25 35.77
C ASP A 142 3.41 -9.85 35.16
N ILE A 143 4.03 -8.88 35.80
CA ILE A 143 4.09 -7.50 35.32
C ILE A 143 5.43 -7.28 34.63
N ILE A 144 5.40 -6.86 33.37
CA ILE A 144 6.61 -6.53 32.61
C ILE A 144 6.96 -5.08 32.95
N LEU A 145 8.08 -4.85 33.63
CA LEU A 145 8.56 -3.51 34.02
C LEU A 145 9.47 -2.89 32.96
N LYS A 146 10.25 -3.73 32.27
CA LYS A 146 11.15 -3.30 31.20
C LYS A 146 11.18 -4.30 30.06
N ILE A 147 11.34 -3.77 28.85
CA ILE A 147 11.67 -4.53 27.64
C ILE A 147 13.04 -4.01 27.19
N ASN A 148 14.05 -4.87 27.25
CA ASN A 148 15.47 -4.51 27.23
C ASN A 148 15.77 -3.45 28.29
N ASP A 149 16.29 -2.29 27.89
CA ASP A 149 16.63 -1.19 28.80
C ASP A 149 15.50 -0.16 28.95
N GLU A 150 14.38 -0.33 28.24
CA GLU A 150 13.27 0.63 28.23
C GLU A 150 12.17 0.26 29.22
N ALA A 151 11.70 1.25 29.99
CA ALA A 151 10.59 1.07 30.92
C ALA A 151 9.26 0.95 30.16
N THR A 152 8.39 0.06 30.63
CA THR A 152 7.05 -0.18 30.05
C THR A 152 5.98 0.72 30.67
N LEU A 153 6.33 1.57 31.64
CA LEU A 153 5.35 2.45 32.28
C LEU A 153 4.87 3.50 31.27
N GLY A 154 3.56 3.49 30.98
CA GLY A 154 2.96 4.39 29.98
C GLY A 154 3.16 3.95 28.52
N ILE A 155 3.75 2.77 28.27
CA ILE A 155 3.87 2.24 26.91
C ILE A 155 2.49 1.85 26.36
N ASN A 156 2.25 2.07 25.07
CA ASN A 156 1.10 1.49 24.40
C ASN A 156 1.28 -0.03 24.25
N LEU A 157 0.18 -0.78 24.33
CA LEU A 157 0.18 -2.22 24.11
C LEU A 157 0.79 -2.61 22.74
N ASN A 158 0.48 -1.87 21.68
CA ASN A 158 0.99 -2.17 20.34
C ASN A 158 2.51 -1.99 20.27
N ASP A 159 3.02 -0.88 20.80
CA ASP A 159 4.47 -0.61 20.83
C ASP A 159 5.22 -1.66 21.66
N ALA A 160 4.63 -2.10 22.77
CA ALA A 160 5.20 -3.19 23.57
C ALA A 160 5.26 -4.51 22.79
N VAL A 161 4.19 -4.86 22.07
CA VAL A 161 4.14 -6.07 21.24
C VAL A 161 5.19 -6.00 20.13
N ASP A 162 5.32 -4.86 19.46
CA ASP A 162 6.31 -4.67 18.40
C ASP A 162 7.74 -4.78 18.93
N LYS A 163 8.03 -4.25 20.12
CA LYS A 163 9.33 -4.41 20.80
C LYS A 163 9.62 -5.85 21.23
N MET A 164 8.58 -6.64 21.55
CA MET A 164 8.71 -8.05 21.92
C MET A 164 8.78 -9.01 20.73
N ARG A 165 8.41 -8.52 19.55
CA ARG A 165 8.58 -9.21 18.27
C ARG A 165 9.96 -8.90 17.69
N GLY A 166 10.45 -9.80 16.85
CA GLY A 166 11.76 -9.66 16.26
C GLY A 166 12.10 -10.84 15.36
N LYS A 167 13.30 -10.82 14.77
CA LYS A 167 13.78 -11.96 13.98
C LYS A 167 13.92 -13.19 14.90
N PRO A 168 13.65 -14.41 14.41
CA PRO A 168 13.91 -15.60 15.20
C PRO A 168 15.35 -15.61 15.72
N LYS A 169 15.52 -16.11 16.95
CA LYS A 169 16.83 -16.22 17.64
C LYS A 169 17.47 -14.88 18.05
N THR A 170 16.78 -13.74 17.93
CA THR A 170 17.23 -12.51 18.60
C THR A 170 16.95 -12.60 20.10
N GLN A 171 17.94 -12.21 20.91
CA GLN A 171 17.75 -12.13 22.35
C GLN A 171 17.01 -10.85 22.73
N ILE A 172 16.14 -10.96 23.72
CA ILE A 172 15.41 -9.87 24.33
C ILE A 172 15.42 -10.10 25.83
N THR A 173 15.63 -9.03 26.60
CA THR A 173 15.65 -9.11 28.06
C THR A 173 14.35 -8.52 28.58
N LEU A 174 13.61 -9.24 29.42
CA LEU A 174 12.46 -8.69 30.12
C LEU A 174 12.79 -8.56 31.59
N THR A 175 12.45 -7.44 32.21
CA THR A 175 12.46 -7.32 33.68
C THR A 175 11.04 -7.52 34.18
N ILE A 176 10.85 -8.56 34.98
CA ILE A 176 9.53 -9.01 35.43
C ILE A 176 9.37 -8.77 36.92
N PHE A 177 8.18 -8.32 37.31
CA PHE A 177 7.73 -8.31 38.68
C PHE A 177 6.57 -9.28 38.87
N ARG A 178 6.76 -10.24 39.77
CA ARG A 178 5.73 -11.22 40.15
C ARG A 178 5.26 -10.93 41.57
N LYS A 179 3.94 -10.90 41.78
CA LYS A 179 3.35 -10.73 43.11
C LYS A 179 3.84 -11.86 44.04
N GLY A 180 4.48 -11.48 45.14
CA GLY A 180 5.09 -12.40 46.10
C GLY A 180 6.60 -12.66 45.89
N ALA A 181 7.21 -12.15 44.82
CA ALA A 181 8.65 -12.13 44.66
C ALA A 181 9.25 -10.89 45.38
N THR A 182 10.38 -11.07 46.05
CA THR A 182 11.04 -10.01 46.83
C THR A 182 11.78 -9.00 45.95
N LYS A 183 12.15 -9.38 44.72
CA LYS A 183 12.86 -8.54 43.74
C LYS A 183 12.38 -8.87 42.32
N PRO A 184 12.40 -7.89 41.40
CA PRO A 184 12.26 -8.16 39.97
C PRO A 184 13.37 -9.09 39.47
N PHE A 185 13.06 -9.89 38.45
CA PHE A 185 13.98 -10.85 37.83
C PHE A 185 13.95 -10.76 36.31
#